data_AF-A0A364VDY4-F1
#
_entry.id   AF-A0A364VDY4-F1
#
_cell.length_a   1.000
_cell.length_b   1.000
_cell.length_c   1.000
_cell.angle_alpha   90.00
_cell.angle_beta   90.00
_cell.angle_gamma   90.00
#
_symmetry.space_group_name_H-M   'P 1'
#
loop_
_entity.id
_entity.type
_entity.pdbx_description
1 polymer ?
#
loop_
_entity_poly.entity_id
_entity_poly.type
_entity_poly.pdbx_seq_one_letter_code
_entity_poly.pdbx_strand_id
1 'polypeptide(L)' 'MSDAYASGQLGPFDPYTGQPCQGGEVDGYSPSQRLGLDVPRYCTLCGRRMIVQVMPTGWLARCSRHGAIDSAMLELR' A
#
# COMPACT_ATOMS: atom_id res chain seq x y z
N MET A 1 -0.82 -7.57 7.30
CA MET A 1 -1.08 -6.60 6.21
C MET A 1 -1.63 -7.27 4.97
N SER A 2 -1.07 -8.42 4.58
CA SER A 2 -1.44 -9.18 3.37
C SER A 2 -2.95 -9.43 3.25
N ASP A 3 -3.60 -9.91 4.32
CA ASP A 3 -5.05 -10.18 4.30
C ASP A 3 -5.91 -8.94 4.04
N ALA A 4 -5.51 -7.78 4.57
CA ALA A 4 -6.22 -6.51 4.39
C ALA A 4 -6.13 -6.03 2.93
N TYR A 5 -4.96 -6.17 2.30
CA TYR A 5 -4.76 -5.85 0.89
C TYR A 5 -5.44 -6.86 -0.04
N ALA A 6 -5.39 -8.16 0.27
CA ALA A 6 -6.09 -9.21 -0.49
C ALA A 6 -7.63 -9.02 -0.45
N SER A 7 -8.16 -8.58 0.69
CA SER A 7 -9.59 -8.22 0.82
C SER A 7 -9.92 -6.84 0.23
N GLY A 8 -8.90 -6.06 -0.13
CA GLY A 8 -8.93 -4.63 -0.49
C GLY A 8 -9.61 -3.72 0.51
N GLN A 9 -9.56 -4.09 1.79
CA GLN A 9 -9.92 -3.23 2.89
C GLN A 9 -8.65 -2.50 3.33
N LEU A 10 -8.39 -1.33 2.76
CA LEU A 10 -7.25 -0.51 3.16
C LEU A 10 -7.52 0.03 4.57
N GLY A 11 -6.50 -0.03 5.43
CA GLY A 11 -6.59 0.47 6.80
C GLY A 11 -6.72 1.99 6.88
N PRO A 12 -6.68 2.58 8.09
CA PRO A 12 -6.98 3.99 8.33
C PRO A 12 -5.94 4.99 7.79
N PHE A 13 -4.89 4.55 7.10
CA PHE A 13 -3.85 5.42 6.56
C PHE A 13 -3.66 5.24 5.06
N ASP A 14 -3.36 6.33 4.38
CA ASP A 14 -3.08 6.38 2.95
C ASP A 14 -1.76 5.65 2.64
N PRO A 15 -1.74 4.73 1.65
CA PRO A 15 -0.56 3.94 1.31
C PRO A 15 0.59 4.73 0.68
N TYR A 16 0.32 5.90 0.10
CA TYR A 16 1.26 6.73 -0.64
C TYR A 16 1.71 7.97 0.13
N THR A 17 0.89 8.49 1.04
CA THR A 17 1.21 9.69 1.84
C THR A 17 1.43 9.39 3.31
N GLY A 18 0.86 8.30 3.84
CA GLY A 18 0.88 7.95 5.26
C GLY A 18 -0.06 8.79 6.12
N GLN A 19 -0.86 9.67 5.53
CA GLN A 19 -1.85 10.49 6.23
C GLN A 19 -3.06 9.65 6.67
N PRO A 20 -3.72 9.97 7.79
CA PRO A 20 -4.97 9.33 8.15
C PRO A 20 -6.06 9.56 7.08
N CYS A 21 -6.68 8.49 6.61
CA CYS A 21 -7.83 8.54 5.70
C CYS A 21 -9.09 8.83 6.51
N GLN A 22 -9.52 10.10 6.60
CA GLN A 22 -10.79 10.45 7.26
C GLN A 22 -12.02 10.16 6.38
N GLY A 23 -12.04 9.01 5.70
CA GLY A 23 -13.21 8.53 4.94
C GLY A 23 -13.44 9.17 3.57
N GLY A 24 -12.43 9.85 3.00
CA GLY A 24 -12.49 10.42 1.64
C GLY A 24 -11.43 9.82 0.72
N GLU A 25 -11.75 9.76 -0.59
CA GLU A 25 -10.75 9.53 -1.64
C GLU A 25 -9.72 10.65 -1.56
N VAL A 26 -8.44 10.29 -1.56
CA VAL A 26 -7.35 11.26 -1.43
C VAL A 26 -7.19 11.91 -2.80
N ASP A 27 -7.80 13.08 -2.95
CA ASP A 27 -7.71 13.88 -4.17
C ASP A 27 -6.23 14.19 -4.43
N GLY A 28 -5.70 13.76 -5.58
CA GLY A 28 -4.30 13.97 -5.95
C GLY A 28 -3.47 12.72 -6.26
N TYR A 29 -4.04 11.52 -6.25
CA TYR A 29 -3.32 10.35 -6.76
C TYR A 29 -2.95 10.51 -8.25
N SER A 30 -1.71 10.17 -8.57
CA SER A 30 -1.23 10.02 -9.94
C SER A 30 -2.03 8.91 -10.66
N PRO A 31 -2.08 8.92 -12.00
CA PRO A 31 -2.68 7.81 -12.75
C PRO A 31 -2.11 6.45 -12.36
N SER A 32 -0.79 6.35 -12.13
CA SER A 32 -0.14 5.11 -11.70
C SER A 32 -0.61 4.63 -10.32
N GLN A 33 -0.83 5.55 -9.37
CA GLN A 33 -1.33 5.23 -8.03
C GLN A 33 -2.77 4.71 -8.06
N ARG A 34 -3.64 5.31 -8.89
CA ARG A 34 -5.03 4.86 -9.05
C ARG A 34 -5.12 3.48 -9.71
N LEU A 35 -4.18 3.18 -10.61
CA LEU A 35 -4.05 1.88 -11.27
C LEU A 35 -3.30 0.84 -10.43
N GLY A 36 -2.84 1.18 -9.22
CA GLY A 36 -2.09 0.26 -8.35
C GLY A 36 -0.68 -0.10 -8.85
N LEU A 37 -0.15 0.66 -9.82
CA LEU A 37 1.18 0.44 -10.40
C LEU A 37 2.30 1.00 -9.53
N ASP A 38 2.00 2.05 -8.76
CA ASP A 38 2.94 2.61 -7.80
C ASP A 38 2.99 1.77 -6.52
N VAL A 39 4.20 1.55 -6.02
CA VAL A 39 4.41 0.77 -4.80
C VAL A 39 3.91 1.55 -3.56
N PRO A 40 3.13 0.93 -2.65
CA PRO A 40 2.76 1.55 -1.40
C PRO A 40 4.02 1.82 -0.56
N ARG A 41 4.15 3.04 -0.06
CA ARG A 41 5.30 3.50 0.73
C ARG A 41 5.01 3.54 2.22
N TYR A 42 3.74 3.50 2.62
CA TYR A 42 3.28 3.62 4.00
C TYR A 42 2.36 2.47 4.37
N CYS A 43 2.50 2.00 5.61
CA CYS A 43 1.65 0.96 6.16
C CYS A 43 0.23 1.50 6.38
N THR A 44 -0.75 0.93 5.68
CA THR A 44 -2.15 1.36 5.79
C THR A 44 -2.76 1.11 7.17
N LEU A 45 -2.14 0.28 8.01
CA LEU A 45 -2.59 0.01 9.38
C LEU A 45 -2.05 1.02 10.42
N CYS A 46 -0.91 1.67 10.18
CA CYS A 46 -0.29 2.55 11.19
C CYS A 46 0.43 3.79 10.67
N GLY A 47 0.38 4.06 9.37
CA GLY A 47 0.99 5.23 8.74
C GLY A 47 2.52 5.23 8.70
N ARG A 48 3.19 4.18 9.18
CA ARG A 48 4.67 4.12 9.18
C ARG A 48 5.21 3.87 7.78
N ARG A 49 6.26 4.62 7.40
CA ARG A 49 7.01 4.38 6.16
C ARG A 49 7.59 2.97 6.14
N MET A 50 7.40 2.26 5.04
CA MET A 50 7.87 0.91 4.82
C MET A 50 9.24 0.90 4.14
N ILE A 51 9.98 -0.18 4.34
CA ILE A 51 11.13 -0.50 3.49
C ILE A 51 10.58 -1.14 2.22
N VAL A 52 10.95 -0.61 1.06
CA VAL A 52 10.45 -1.08 -0.22
C VAL A 52 11.62 -1.51 -1.10
N GLN A 53 11.48 -2.69 -1.69
CA GLN A 53 12.36 -3.21 -2.72
C GLN A 53 11.57 -3.38 -4.01
N VAL A 54 12.01 -2.70 -5.07
CA VAL A 54 11.47 -2.85 -6.42
C VAL A 54 12.38 -3.82 -7.17
N MET A 55 11.77 -4.80 -7.84
CA MET A 55 12.41 -5.85 -8.63
C MET A 55 11.82 -5.85 -10.05
N PRO A 56 12.49 -6.45 -11.04
CA PRO A 56 11.96 -6.49 -12.41
C PRO A 56 10.57 -7.15 -12.53
N THR A 57 10.26 -8.07 -11.62
CA THR A 57 9.01 -8.85 -11.64
C THR A 57 7.97 -8.35 -10.62
N GLY A 58 8.21 -7.23 -9.95
CA GLY A 58 7.30 -6.76 -8.92
C GLY A 58 7.97 -5.99 -7.79
N TRP A 59 7.36 -5.97 -6.62
CA TRP A 59 7.91 -5.29 -5.47
C TRP A 59 7.56 -5.98 -4.16
N LEU A 60 8.35 -5.70 -3.12
CA LEU A 60 8.10 -6.09 -1.74
C LEU A 60 8.13 -4.84 -0.86
N ALA A 61 7.10 -4.63 -0.05
CA ALA A 61 7.01 -3.54 0.91
C ALA A 61 6.79 -4.09 2.33
N ARG A 62 7.70 -3.75 3.26
CA ARG A 62 7.68 -4.28 4.64
C ARG A 62 7.52 -3.18 5.68
N CYS A 63 6.46 -3.28 6.48
CA CYS A 63 6.29 -2.55 7.72
C CYS A 63 7.03 -3.25 8.86
N SER A 64 7.73 -2.49 9.69
CA SER A 64 8.44 -3.04 10.86
C SER A 64 7.52 -3.64 11.94
N ARG A 65 6.21 -3.35 11.90
CA ARG A 65 5.22 -3.85 12.87
C ARG A 65 4.22 -4.83 12.28
N HIS A 66 3.76 -4.61 11.05
CA HIS A 66 2.59 -5.29 10.51
C HIS A 66 2.88 -6.27 9.35
N GLY A 67 4.16 -6.56 9.12
CA GLY A 67 4.61 -7.52 8.12
C GLY A 67 4.84 -6.90 6.74
N ALA A 68 4.84 -7.75 5.72
CA ALA A 68 5.11 -7.37 4.34
C ALA A 68 3.92 -7.63 3.41
N ILE A 69 3.94 -6.96 2.27
CA ILE A 69 3.07 -7.17 1.12
C ILE A 69 3.93 -7.13 -0.15
N ASP A 70 3.51 -7.83 -1.19
CA ASP A 70 4.14 -7.79 -2.50
C ASP A 70 3.13 -7.54 -3.62
N SER A 71 3.62 -7.28 -4.83
CA SER A 71 2.76 -7.00 -5.99
C SER A 71 1.89 -8.19 -6.39
N ALA A 72 2.36 -9.43 -6.21
CA ALA A 72 1.58 -10.62 -6.58
C ALA A 72 0.30 -10.75 -5.73
N MET A 73 0.34 -10.33 -4.47
CA MET A 73 -0.85 -10.26 -3.61
C MET A 73 -1.91 -9.26 -4.09
N LEU A 74 -1.52 -8.26 -4.89
CA LEU A 74 -2.42 -7.25 -5.48
C LEU A 74 -2.90 -7.62 -6.88
N GLU A 75 -2.14 -8.42 -7.62
CA GLU A 75 -2.49 -8.95 -8.94
C GLU A 75 -3.59 -10.04 -8.89
N LEU A 76 -3.83 -10.64 -7.71
CA LEU A 76 -4.85 -11.68 -7.50
C LEU A 76 -6.29 -11.15 -7.42
N ARG A 77 -6.58 -9.99 -8.01
CA ARG A 77 -7.86 -9.28 -7.90
C ARG A 77 -8.44 -8.93 -9.26
#